data_AF-A0A498MCX2-F1
#
_entry.id   AF-A0A498MCX2-F1
#
_cell.length_a   1.000
_cell.length_b   1.000
_cell.length_c   1.000
_cell.angle_alpha   90.00
_cell.angle_beta   90.00
_cell.angle_gamma   90.00
#
_symmetry.space_group_name_H-M   'P 1'
#
loop_
_entity.id
_entity.type
_entity.pdbx_description
1 polymer ?
#
loop_
_entity_poly.entity_id
_entity_poly.type
_entity_poly.pdbx_seq_one_letter_code
_entity_poly.pdbx_strand_id
1 'polypeptide(L)'
;MEEFFLGLKGFPIRCGGDKLPFVFKDIMGLEPDVLAGSQTEDIINAVFGHVKDGYKFNQEQALSYNDQHYTCDPNLSDQSFCLVYIIDANTVHFTDDRLIDKLKIIRQRISDKGIPQVIVMTKVDEACPLVKNDLRKIYKSKKIKEKMDLCSAKVGVPMSHIFPVKNYHDEIETNNDIDILILKALEQIVQIANDRLEDSESY
;
A
#
# COMPACT_ATOMS: atom_id res chain seq x y z
N MET A 1 -14.13 -17.40 -9.48
CA MET A 1 -14.45 -17.26 -8.05
C MET A 1 -13.13 -16.90 -7.40
N GLU A 2 -12.86 -15.61 -7.28
CA GLU A 2 -11.56 -15.08 -6.88
C GLU A 2 -11.35 -15.37 -5.38
N GLU A 3 -10.38 -16.21 -5.06
CA GLU A 3 -9.82 -16.30 -3.71
C GLU A 3 -9.05 -15.00 -3.45
N PHE A 4 -9.77 -13.94 -3.08
CA PHE A 4 -9.13 -12.77 -2.50
C PHE A 4 -8.36 -13.22 -1.25
N PHE A 5 -7.10 -12.80 -1.18
CA PHE A 5 -6.18 -13.20 -0.14
C PHE A 5 -6.73 -12.78 1.24
N LEU A 6 -7.19 -13.75 2.03
CA LEU A 6 -7.85 -13.53 3.32
C LEU A 6 -6.87 -13.36 4.49
N GLY A 7 -5.56 -13.34 4.27
CA GLY A 7 -4.58 -13.37 5.35
C GLY A 7 -3.41 -12.40 5.22
N LEU A 8 -2.66 -12.24 6.30
CA LEU A 8 -1.39 -11.51 6.31
C LEU A 8 -0.27 -12.44 5.83
N LYS A 9 0.50 -12.02 4.82
CA LYS A 9 1.65 -12.81 4.33
C LYS A 9 2.82 -11.93 3.93
N GLY A 10 4.00 -12.28 4.45
CA GLY A 10 5.27 -11.73 4.01
C GLY A 10 5.80 -12.36 2.72
N PHE A 11 6.26 -11.52 1.81
CA PHE A 11 6.90 -11.86 0.54
C PHE A 11 8.34 -11.32 0.54
N PRO A 12 9.34 -12.17 0.83
CA PRO A 12 10.74 -11.78 0.73
C PRO A 12 11.15 -11.69 -0.74
N ILE A 13 11.80 -10.59 -1.13
CA ILE A 13 12.37 -10.46 -2.48
C ILE A 13 13.73 -11.17 -2.53
N ARG A 14 14.04 -11.79 -3.67
CA ARG A 14 15.30 -12.49 -3.91
C ARG A 14 16.03 -11.91 -5.11
N CYS A 15 17.36 -11.83 -5.02
CA CYS A 15 18.25 -11.46 -6.12
C CYS A 15 19.42 -12.45 -6.17
N GLY A 16 19.64 -13.10 -7.31
CA GLY A 16 20.75 -14.06 -7.46
C GLY A 16 20.69 -15.29 -6.55
N GLY A 17 19.53 -15.60 -5.95
CA GLY A 17 19.34 -16.68 -4.98
C GLY A 17 19.28 -16.21 -3.53
N ASP A 18 19.86 -15.05 -3.24
CA ASP A 18 19.91 -14.47 -1.90
C ASP A 18 18.66 -13.63 -1.60
N LYS A 19 18.28 -13.58 -0.32
CA LYS A 19 17.17 -12.74 0.14
C LYS A 19 17.66 -11.31 0.31
N LEU A 20 16.94 -10.37 -0.28
CA LEU A 20 17.15 -8.95 -0.04
C LEU A 20 16.67 -8.58 1.37
N PRO A 21 17.20 -7.51 1.99
CA PRO A 21 16.90 -7.13 3.38
C PRO A 21 15.54 -6.41 3.53
N PHE A 22 14.55 -6.73 2.69
CA PHE A 22 13.21 -6.18 2.81
C PHE A 22 12.13 -7.19 2.41
N VAL A 23 10.95 -7.03 3.01
CA VAL A 23 9.81 -7.95 2.88
C VAL A 23 8.56 -7.12 2.64
N PHE A 24 7.77 -7.49 1.63
CA PHE A 24 6.44 -6.92 1.43
C PHE A 24 5.42 -7.75 2.21
N LYS A 25 4.64 -7.12 3.08
CA LYS A 25 3.52 -7.77 3.75
C LYS A 25 2.23 -7.43 3.02
N ASP A 26 1.60 -8.43 2.41
CA ASP A 26 0.29 -8.28 1.79
C ASP A 26 -0.82 -8.46 2.84
N ILE A 27 -1.86 -7.64 2.74
CA ILE A 27 -2.99 -7.61 3.66
C ILE A 27 -4.30 -7.54 2.88
N MET A 28 -5.37 -8.00 3.51
CA MET A 28 -6.70 -7.88 2.91
C MET A 28 -7.07 -6.39 2.71
N GLY A 29 -7.71 -6.10 1.57
CA GLY A 29 -8.12 -4.75 1.19
C GLY A 29 -9.20 -4.14 2.08
N LEU A 30 -9.37 -2.82 1.97
CA LEU A 30 -10.45 -2.08 2.61
C LEU A 30 -11.68 -2.03 1.73
N GLU A 31 -12.84 -2.28 2.32
CA GLU A 31 -14.14 -2.08 1.68
C GLU A 31 -14.94 -1.04 2.46
N PRO A 32 -15.89 -0.33 1.81
CA PRO A 32 -16.69 0.69 2.46
C PRO A 32 -17.64 0.14 3.53
N ASP A 33 -18.16 -1.07 3.34
CA ASP A 33 -19.08 -1.68 4.28
C ASP A 33 -18.38 -2.08 5.59
N VAL A 34 -19.12 -2.02 6.71
CA VAL A 34 -18.56 -2.27 8.04
C VAL A 34 -18.14 -3.73 8.23
N LEU A 35 -18.87 -4.64 7.59
CA LEU A 35 -18.64 -6.10 7.63
C LEU A 35 -18.00 -6.61 6.34
N ALA A 36 -17.27 -5.75 5.62
CA ALA A 36 -16.53 -6.14 4.44
C ALA A 36 -15.10 -5.57 4.50
N GLY A 37 -14.16 -6.30 3.92
CA GLY A 37 -12.75 -5.94 3.96
C GLY A 37 -12.13 -6.05 5.35
N SER A 38 -10.92 -5.53 5.48
CA SER A 38 -10.18 -5.50 6.74
C SER A 38 -10.75 -4.49 7.72
N GLN A 39 -10.71 -4.84 9.01
CA GLN A 39 -10.93 -3.87 10.08
C GLN A 39 -9.76 -2.90 10.17
N THR A 40 -10.04 -1.63 10.47
CA THR A 40 -9.01 -0.57 10.57
C THR A 40 -7.94 -0.93 11.60
N GLU A 41 -8.35 -1.48 12.75
CA GLU A 41 -7.42 -1.89 13.81
C GLU A 41 -6.52 -3.05 13.37
N ASP A 42 -6.96 -3.96 12.50
CA ASP A 42 -6.10 -5.05 12.02
C ASP A 42 -4.98 -4.52 11.15
N ILE A 43 -5.26 -3.52 10.30
CA ILE A 43 -4.25 -2.87 9.46
C ILE A 43 -3.25 -2.12 10.35
N ILE A 44 -3.73 -1.38 11.34
CA ILE A 44 -2.88 -0.63 12.28
C ILE A 44 -2.00 -1.61 13.07
N ASN A 45 -2.58 -2.68 13.60
CA ASN A 45 -1.86 -3.72 14.33
C ASN A 45 -0.84 -4.42 13.44
N ALA A 46 -1.16 -4.69 12.17
CA ALA A 46 -0.23 -5.32 11.23
C ALA A 46 0.98 -4.41 10.98
N VAL A 47 0.74 -3.12 10.78
CA VAL A 47 1.81 -2.11 10.60
C VAL A 47 2.66 -1.98 11.86
N PHE A 48 2.07 -2.05 13.06
CA PHE A 48 2.81 -2.03 14.32
C PHE A 48 3.42 -3.37 14.73
N GLY A 49 3.32 -4.42 13.90
CA GLY A 49 3.94 -5.72 14.16
C GLY A 49 3.19 -6.61 15.16
N HIS A 50 1.99 -6.22 15.57
CA HIS A 50 1.14 -6.99 16.48
C HIS A 50 0.47 -8.21 15.83
N VAL A 51 0.60 -8.38 14.51
CA VAL A 51 -0.03 -9.47 13.74
C VAL A 51 1.03 -10.38 13.16
N LYS A 52 0.93 -11.69 13.43
CA LYS A 52 1.83 -12.71 12.86
C LYS A 52 1.40 -13.13 11.46
N ASP A 53 2.38 -13.47 10.62
CA ASP A 53 2.15 -14.09 9.31
C ASP A 53 1.25 -15.32 9.43
N GLY A 54 0.31 -15.46 8.49
CA GLY A 54 -0.69 -16.52 8.49
C GLY A 54 -1.99 -16.19 9.22
N TYR A 55 -2.08 -15.03 9.90
CA TYR A 55 -3.35 -14.51 10.40
C TYR A 55 -4.37 -14.39 9.26
N LYS A 56 -5.61 -14.82 9.51
CA LYS A 56 -6.73 -14.64 8.59
C LYS A 56 -7.63 -13.52 9.10
N PHE A 57 -7.82 -12.49 8.29
CA PHE A 57 -8.64 -11.34 8.64
C PHE A 57 -10.10 -11.76 8.81
N ASN A 58 -10.70 -11.31 9.91
CA ASN A 58 -12.12 -11.49 10.17
C ASN A 58 -12.84 -10.17 9.87
N GLN A 59 -13.81 -10.22 8.96
CA GLN A 59 -14.58 -9.05 8.54
C GLN A 59 -15.51 -8.54 9.64
N GLU A 60 -15.87 -9.36 10.62
CA GLU A 60 -16.80 -8.99 11.70
C GLU A 60 -16.09 -8.45 12.95
N GLN A 61 -14.85 -8.90 13.21
CA GLN A 61 -14.14 -8.58 14.44
C GLN A 61 -12.64 -8.45 14.21
N ALA A 62 -12.07 -7.36 14.72
CA ALA A 62 -10.64 -7.15 14.73
C ALA A 62 -9.91 -8.15 15.64
N LEU A 63 -8.64 -8.40 15.34
CA LEU A 63 -7.69 -9.16 16.14
C LEU A 63 -7.71 -8.67 17.59
N SER A 64 -7.86 -9.61 18.53
CA SER A 64 -7.81 -9.32 19.96
C SER A 64 -6.53 -9.85 20.59
N TYR A 65 -6.19 -9.33 21.76
CA TYR A 65 -5.02 -9.78 22.53
C TYR A 65 -5.07 -11.26 22.95
N ASN A 66 -6.24 -11.90 22.92
CA ASN A 66 -6.40 -13.33 23.21
C ASN A 66 -6.14 -14.23 22.00
N ASP A 67 -5.95 -13.67 20.80
CA ASP A 67 -5.68 -14.45 19.60
C ASP A 67 -4.24 -14.95 19.58
N GLN A 68 -4.04 -16.20 19.15
CA GLN A 68 -2.72 -16.81 19.01
C GLN A 68 -1.80 -16.07 18.01
N HIS A 69 -2.38 -15.39 17.02
CA HIS A 69 -1.66 -14.60 16.03
C HIS A 69 -1.36 -13.18 16.50
N TYR A 70 -1.79 -12.79 17.71
CA TYR A 70 -1.42 -11.53 18.31
C TYR A 70 -0.01 -11.60 18.91
N THR A 71 0.75 -10.53 18.71
CA THR A 71 2.06 -10.30 19.34
C THR A 71 1.90 -9.14 20.31
N CYS A 72 2.05 -9.38 21.62
CA CYS A 72 1.87 -8.34 22.63
C CYS A 72 2.93 -7.24 22.54
N ASP A 73 4.21 -7.64 22.56
CA ASP A 73 5.35 -6.74 22.53
C ASP A 73 6.17 -7.00 21.25
N PRO A 74 5.82 -6.35 20.13
CA PRO A 74 6.47 -6.57 18.85
C PRO A 74 7.88 -5.98 18.85
N ASN A 75 8.83 -6.72 18.27
CA ASN A 75 10.17 -6.21 18.03
C ASN A 75 10.16 -5.22 16.86
N LEU A 76 11.24 -4.44 16.71
CA LEU A 76 11.40 -3.53 15.57
C LEU A 76 11.29 -4.27 14.22
N SER A 77 11.83 -5.50 14.14
CA SER A 77 11.73 -6.34 12.94
C SER A 77 10.32 -6.83 12.60
N ASP A 78 9.39 -6.77 13.55
CA ASP A 78 8.00 -7.17 13.33
C ASP A 78 7.18 -6.02 12.71
N GLN A 79 7.63 -4.78 12.92
CA GLN A 79 6.97 -3.55 12.46
C GLN A 79 7.19 -3.29 10.97
N SER A 80 6.23 -2.62 10.36
CA SER A 80 6.34 -2.09 9.00
C SER A 80 6.95 -0.69 9.03
N PHE A 81 7.92 -0.47 8.15
CA PHE A 81 8.62 0.82 8.02
C PHE A 81 7.96 1.77 7.04
N CYS A 82 7.01 1.29 6.24
CA CYS A 82 6.24 2.07 5.29
C CYS A 82 4.91 1.37 5.03
N LEU A 83 3.81 2.12 4.98
CA LEU A 83 2.52 1.62 4.50
C LEU A 83 2.31 2.06 3.04
N VAL A 84 1.98 1.10 2.18
CA VAL A 84 1.72 1.33 0.75
C VAL A 84 0.24 1.13 0.46
N TYR A 85 -0.44 2.19 0.02
CA TYR A 85 -1.81 2.11 -0.46
C TYR A 85 -1.83 1.80 -1.96
N ILE A 86 -2.51 0.73 -2.37
CA ILE A 86 -2.75 0.43 -3.78
C ILE A 86 -4.11 0.96 -4.18
N ILE A 87 -4.15 1.93 -5.10
CA ILE A 87 -5.40 2.61 -5.48
C ILE A 87 -5.55 2.56 -7.00
N ASP A 88 -6.69 2.10 -7.50
CA ASP A 88 -7.01 2.11 -8.93
C ASP A 88 -7.34 3.55 -9.36
N ALA A 89 -6.66 4.07 -10.39
CA ALA A 89 -6.86 5.41 -10.92
C ALA A 89 -8.32 5.68 -11.30
N ASN A 90 -9.10 4.65 -11.67
CA ASN A 90 -10.51 4.77 -12.01
C ASN A 90 -11.42 4.93 -10.78
N THR A 91 -11.01 4.45 -9.61
CA THR A 91 -11.82 4.45 -8.38
C THR A 91 -11.44 5.53 -7.37
N VAL A 92 -10.40 6.33 -7.67
CA VAL A 92 -9.91 7.49 -6.86
C VAL A 92 -11.00 8.49 -6.48
N HIS A 93 -12.15 8.48 -7.16
CA HIS A 93 -13.25 9.36 -6.84
C HIS A 93 -13.80 9.16 -5.43
N PHE A 94 -13.54 8.00 -4.78
CA PHE A 94 -13.88 7.71 -3.38
C PHE A 94 -15.22 8.34 -2.97
N THR A 95 -16.30 7.78 -3.50
CA THR A 95 -17.65 8.30 -3.30
C THR A 95 -18.27 7.87 -1.98
N ASP A 96 -17.63 6.97 -1.25
CA ASP A 96 -18.09 6.48 0.04
C ASP A 96 -17.29 7.12 1.19
N ASP A 97 -17.97 7.95 1.98
CA ASP A 97 -17.37 8.64 3.13
C ASP A 97 -16.88 7.66 4.20
N ARG A 98 -17.47 6.46 4.32
CA ARG A 98 -17.04 5.46 5.31
C ARG A 98 -15.63 4.95 4.99
N LEU A 99 -15.34 4.72 3.71
CA LEU A 99 -14.01 4.29 3.27
C LEU A 99 -12.98 5.40 3.50
N ILE A 100 -13.36 6.65 3.22
CA ILE A 100 -12.50 7.81 3.50
C ILE A 100 -12.20 7.91 5.00
N ASP A 101 -13.19 7.72 5.86
CA ASP A 101 -13.01 7.79 7.30
C ASP A 101 -12.13 6.66 7.83
N LYS A 102 -12.28 5.42 7.34
CA LYS A 102 -11.35 4.31 7.62
C LYS A 102 -9.91 4.70 7.25
N LEU A 103 -9.70 5.23 6.03
CA LEU A 103 -8.37 5.67 5.58
C LEU A 103 -7.80 6.80 6.45
N LYS A 104 -8.62 7.77 6.87
CA LYS A 104 -8.18 8.86 7.76
C LYS A 104 -7.71 8.32 9.11
N ILE A 105 -8.46 7.39 9.71
CA ILE A 105 -8.12 6.78 10.99
C ILE A 105 -6.78 6.05 10.88
N ILE A 106 -6.64 5.18 9.87
CA ILE A 106 -5.39 4.44 9.60
C ILE A 106 -4.23 5.42 9.45
N ARG A 107 -4.39 6.42 8.58
CA ARG A 107 -3.34 7.41 8.31
C ARG A 107 -2.90 8.11 9.58
N GLN A 108 -3.85 8.65 10.37
CA GLN A 108 -3.53 9.39 11.59
C GLN A 108 -2.76 8.54 12.57
N ARG A 109 -3.26 7.33 12.86
CA ARG A 109 -2.66 6.41 13.84
C ARG A 109 -1.24 6.00 13.44
N ILE A 110 -1.01 5.76 12.15
CA ILE A 110 0.30 5.39 11.62
C ILE A 110 1.25 6.60 11.59
N SER A 111 0.76 7.78 11.22
CA SER A 111 1.53 9.03 11.26
C SER A 111 1.96 9.41 12.68
N ASP A 112 1.15 9.14 13.70
CA ASP A 112 1.51 9.38 15.10
C ASP A 112 2.74 8.58 15.56
N LYS A 113 3.06 7.47 14.88
CA LYS A 113 4.26 6.66 15.09
C LYS A 113 5.42 7.03 14.15
N GLY A 114 5.25 8.09 13.36
CA GLY A 114 6.23 8.53 12.37
C GLY A 114 6.43 7.53 11.23
N ILE A 115 5.50 6.61 10.99
CA ILE A 115 5.62 5.64 9.89
C ILE A 115 5.15 6.32 8.60
N PRO A 116 6.02 6.42 7.57
CA PRO A 116 5.67 7.02 6.30
C PRO A 116 4.65 6.19 5.53
N GLN A 117 3.91 6.88 4.66
CA GLN A 117 2.80 6.31 3.91
C GLN A 117 2.88 6.80 2.47
N VAL A 118 2.70 5.89 1.51
CA VAL A 118 2.75 6.18 0.08
C VAL A 118 1.54 5.63 -0.64
N ILE A 119 1.27 6.13 -1.84
CA ILE A 119 0.22 5.62 -2.72
C ILE A 119 0.88 5.12 -4.01
N VAL A 120 0.57 3.89 -4.40
CA VAL A 120 0.78 3.40 -5.77
C VAL A 120 -0.56 3.48 -6.49
N MET A 121 -0.67 4.44 -7.41
CA MET A 121 -1.89 4.65 -8.19
C MET A 121 -1.80 3.84 -9.48
N THR A 122 -2.59 2.77 -9.58
CA THR A 122 -2.54 1.76 -10.65
C THR A 122 -3.54 2.07 -11.78
N LYS A 123 -3.47 1.33 -12.90
CA LYS A 123 -4.39 1.43 -14.06
C LYS A 123 -4.54 2.86 -14.63
N VAL A 124 -3.45 3.61 -14.58
CA VAL A 124 -3.37 4.99 -15.10
C VAL A 124 -3.58 5.08 -16.61
N ASP A 125 -3.24 4.03 -17.33
CA ASP A 125 -3.46 3.87 -18.76
C ASP A 125 -4.95 3.70 -19.09
N GLU A 126 -5.70 2.92 -18.32
CA GLU A 126 -7.16 2.83 -18.47
C GLU A 126 -7.84 4.16 -18.14
N ALA A 127 -7.36 4.84 -17.09
CA ALA A 127 -7.91 6.11 -16.65
C ALA A 127 -7.68 7.25 -17.66
N CYS A 128 -6.67 7.19 -18.53
CA CYS A 128 -6.33 8.28 -19.44
C CYS A 128 -5.91 7.78 -20.83
N PRO A 129 -6.71 8.02 -21.90
CA PRO A 129 -6.37 7.60 -23.27
C PRO A 129 -5.01 8.13 -23.76
N LEU A 130 -4.60 9.33 -23.32
CA LEU A 130 -3.30 9.90 -23.65
C LEU A 130 -2.15 9.02 -23.13
N VAL A 131 -2.30 8.50 -21.91
CA VAL A 131 -1.32 7.64 -21.23
C VAL A 131 -1.40 6.21 -21.75
N LYS A 132 -2.61 5.73 -22.10
CA LYS A 132 -2.80 4.46 -22.81
C LYS A 132 -1.99 4.39 -24.09
N ASN A 133 -2.00 5.48 -24.86
CA ASN A 133 -1.31 5.56 -26.15
C ASN A 133 0.21 5.79 -25.98
N ASP A 134 0.61 6.53 -24.95
CA ASP A 134 2.02 6.83 -24.67
C ASP A 134 2.23 7.01 -23.17
N LEU A 135 2.74 5.97 -22.52
CA LEU A 135 2.96 5.92 -21.07
C LEU A 135 3.93 7.00 -20.59
N ARG A 136 4.82 7.50 -21.46
CA ARG A 136 5.78 8.58 -21.13
C ARG A 136 5.08 9.91 -20.87
N LYS A 137 3.79 10.03 -21.23
CA LYS A 137 2.97 11.22 -20.96
C LYS A 137 2.32 11.19 -19.58
N ILE A 138 2.57 10.19 -18.74
CA ILE A 138 1.96 10.05 -17.41
C ILE A 138 2.08 11.33 -16.55
N TYR A 139 3.28 11.88 -16.39
CA TYR A 139 3.53 13.12 -15.64
C TYR A 139 3.22 14.41 -16.42
N LYS A 140 2.87 14.30 -17.70
CA LYS A 140 2.43 15.44 -18.54
C LYS A 140 0.91 15.52 -18.67
N SER A 141 0.21 14.44 -18.31
CA SER A 141 -1.23 14.33 -18.44
C SER A 141 -1.93 15.10 -17.32
N LYS A 142 -2.70 16.13 -17.70
CA LYS A 142 -3.54 16.88 -16.76
C LYS A 142 -4.52 15.96 -16.02
N LYS A 143 -5.11 14.98 -16.71
CA LYS A 143 -6.06 14.03 -16.12
C LYS A 143 -5.42 13.14 -15.04
N ILE A 144 -4.18 12.69 -15.25
CA ILE A 144 -3.45 11.93 -14.23
C ILE A 144 -3.11 12.81 -13.05
N LYS A 145 -2.64 14.04 -13.29
CA LYS A 145 -2.37 15.01 -12.23
C LYS A 145 -3.60 15.27 -11.36
N GLU A 146 -4.76 15.53 -11.98
CA GLU A 146 -6.03 15.73 -11.27
C GLU A 146 -6.43 14.51 -10.41
N LYS A 147 -6.18 13.28 -10.91
CA LYS A 147 -6.41 12.07 -10.13
C LYS A 147 -5.43 11.93 -8.97
N MET A 148 -4.15 12.26 -9.16
CA MET A 148 -3.18 12.30 -8.06
C MET A 148 -3.58 13.34 -7.00
N ASP A 149 -4.00 14.53 -7.41
CA ASP A 149 -4.46 15.60 -6.49
C ASP A 149 -5.68 15.11 -5.68
N LEU A 150 -6.61 14.40 -6.32
CA LEU A 150 -7.77 13.82 -5.66
C LEU A 150 -7.39 12.69 -4.68
N CYS A 151 -6.49 11.78 -5.06
CA CYS A 151 -5.91 10.77 -4.17
C CYS A 151 -5.28 11.44 -2.92
N SER A 152 -4.46 12.46 -3.15
CA SER A 152 -3.78 13.20 -2.09
C SER A 152 -4.77 13.82 -1.12
N ALA A 153 -5.81 14.50 -1.64
CA ALA A 153 -6.83 15.13 -0.81
C ALA A 153 -7.68 14.12 -0.02
N LYS A 154 -8.01 12.96 -0.62
CA LYS A 154 -8.91 11.97 -0.01
C LYS A 154 -8.22 11.08 1.02
N VAL A 155 -7.03 10.57 0.68
CA VAL A 155 -6.26 9.69 1.56
C VAL A 155 -5.45 10.51 2.57
N GLY A 156 -5.02 11.71 2.18
CA GLY A 156 -4.22 12.60 3.02
C GLY A 156 -2.71 12.33 2.95
N VAL A 157 -2.26 11.62 1.91
CA VAL A 157 -0.83 11.39 1.59
C VAL A 157 -0.33 12.51 0.67
N PRO A 158 0.86 13.09 0.90
CA PRO A 158 1.40 14.15 0.04
C PRO A 158 1.58 13.71 -1.41
N MET A 159 1.39 14.63 -2.35
CA MET A 159 1.59 14.38 -3.79
C MET A 159 2.97 13.80 -4.15
N SER A 160 4.01 14.15 -3.40
CA SER A 160 5.37 13.62 -3.58
C SER A 160 5.49 12.13 -3.28
N HIS A 161 4.54 11.55 -2.56
CA HIS A 161 4.47 10.15 -2.17
C HIS A 161 3.40 9.37 -2.97
N ILE A 162 2.99 9.90 -4.13
CA ILE A 162 2.04 9.24 -5.03
C ILE A 162 2.77 8.82 -6.31
N PHE A 163 2.81 7.51 -6.55
CA PHE A 163 3.50 6.91 -7.68
C PHE A 163 2.49 6.32 -8.67
N PRO A 164 2.20 7.01 -9.79
CA PRO A 164 1.34 6.49 -10.84
C PRO A 164 2.06 5.40 -11.64
N VAL A 165 1.44 4.22 -11.78
CA VAL A 165 1.99 3.06 -12.48
C VAL A 165 0.95 2.39 -13.38
N LYS A 166 1.43 1.70 -14.42
CA LYS A 166 0.62 0.76 -15.22
C LYS A 166 0.87 -0.65 -14.70
N ASN A 167 -0.18 -1.46 -14.60
CA ASN A 167 -0.08 -2.86 -14.22
C ASN A 167 0.20 -3.74 -15.45
N TYR A 168 0.98 -4.80 -15.24
CA TYR A 168 0.99 -5.94 -16.14
C TYR A 168 -0.31 -6.75 -15.97
N HIS A 169 -1.03 -6.97 -17.07
CA HIS A 169 -2.25 -7.78 -17.03
C HIS A 169 -2.46 -8.61 -18.30
N ASP A 170 -2.12 -8.05 -19.47
CA ASP A 170 -2.29 -8.72 -20.77
C ASP A 170 -0.95 -8.95 -21.51
N GLU A 171 0.13 -8.33 -21.05
CA GLU A 171 1.44 -8.42 -21.69
C GLU A 171 2.17 -9.73 -21.35
N ILE A 172 2.77 -10.34 -22.37
CA ILE A 172 3.58 -11.57 -22.23
C ILE A 172 5.03 -11.24 -21.89
N GLU A 173 5.56 -10.15 -22.44
CA GLU A 173 6.93 -9.71 -22.26
C GLU A 173 7.01 -8.45 -21.39
N THR A 174 8.14 -8.27 -20.71
CA THR A 174 8.44 -7.05 -19.97
C THR A 174 8.55 -5.85 -20.90
N ASN A 175 8.29 -4.66 -20.37
CA ASN A 175 8.23 -3.43 -21.17
C ASN A 175 8.93 -2.33 -20.40
N ASN A 176 10.00 -1.80 -20.98
CA ASN A 176 10.85 -0.80 -20.32
C ASN A 176 10.09 0.43 -19.81
N ASP A 177 9.07 0.92 -20.54
CA ASP A 177 8.32 2.10 -20.12
C ASP A 177 7.44 1.79 -18.88
N ILE A 178 6.93 0.56 -18.75
CA ILE A 178 6.20 0.09 -17.56
C ILE A 178 7.17 -0.22 -16.42
N ASP A 179 8.23 -0.98 -16.70
CA ASP A 179 9.24 -1.39 -15.73
C ASP A 179 9.89 -0.19 -15.04
N ILE A 180 10.24 0.85 -15.80
CA ILE A 180 10.82 2.08 -15.22
C ILE A 180 9.88 2.71 -14.18
N LEU A 181 8.56 2.69 -14.39
CA LEU A 181 7.62 3.26 -13.42
C LEU A 181 7.51 2.40 -12.16
N ILE A 182 7.42 1.08 -12.32
CA ILE A 182 7.33 0.13 -11.21
C ILE A 182 8.62 0.14 -10.39
N LEU A 183 9.78 0.06 -11.05
CA LEU A 183 11.09 0.05 -10.41
C LEU A 183 11.37 1.37 -9.69
N LYS A 184 10.98 2.52 -10.27
CA LYS A 184 11.09 3.81 -9.57
C LYS A 184 10.18 3.89 -8.35
N ALA A 185 8.94 3.41 -8.44
CA ALA A 185 8.04 3.37 -7.29
C ALA A 185 8.63 2.48 -6.17
N LEU A 186 9.14 1.31 -6.54
CA LEU A 186 9.81 0.38 -5.61
C LEU A 186 11.04 1.01 -4.95
N GLU A 187 11.92 1.63 -5.75
CA GLU A 187 13.12 2.32 -5.26
C GLU A 187 12.76 3.39 -4.21
N GLN A 188 11.77 4.23 -4.51
CA GLN A 188 11.31 5.28 -3.58
C GLN A 188 10.68 4.69 -2.31
N ILE A 189 9.88 3.63 -2.42
CA ILE A 189 9.30 2.94 -1.26
C ILE A 189 10.38 2.39 -0.34
N VAL A 190 11.38 1.72 -0.92
CA VAL A 190 12.50 1.15 -0.17
C VAL A 190 13.34 2.25 0.48
N GLN A 191 13.61 3.35 -0.23
CA GLN A 191 14.34 4.48 0.34
C GLN A 191 13.60 5.08 1.54
N ILE A 192 12.29 5.35 1.40
CA ILE A 192 11.45 5.88 2.46
C ILE A 192 11.43 4.96 3.69
N ALA A 193 11.36 3.64 3.48
CA ALA A 193 11.41 2.67 4.56
C ALA A 193 12.79 2.63 5.24
N ASN A 194 13.87 2.75 4.46
CA ASN A 194 15.24 2.77 4.97
C ASN A 194 15.53 4.04 5.79
N ASP A 195 15.12 5.21 5.30
CA ASP A 195 15.26 6.48 6.02
C ASP A 195 14.60 6.38 7.42
N ARG A 196 13.43 5.75 7.50
CA ARG A 196 12.73 5.51 8.77
C ARG A 196 13.51 4.56 9.71
N LEU A 197 14.18 3.56 9.16
CA LEU A 197 15.01 2.61 9.91
C LEU A 197 16.22 3.34 10.50
N GLU A 198 16.92 4.16 9.72
CA GLU A 198 18.08 4.96 10.18
C GLU A 198 17.67 5.95 11.30
N ASP A 199 16.52 6.59 11.17
CA ASP A 199 15.94 7.45 12.22
C ASP A 199 15.58 6.66 13.50
N SER A 200 15.25 5.38 13.37
CA SER A 200 14.89 4.51 14.51
C SER A 200 16.11 4.03 15.30
N GLU A 201 17.27 3.94 14.68
CA GLU A 201 18.53 3.53 15.31
C GLU A 201 19.28 4.70 15.98
N SER A 202 18.85 5.94 15.72
CA SER A 202 19.50 7.16 16.20
C SER A 202 19.10 7.60 17.62
N TYR A 203 18.42 6.74 18.39
CA TYR A 203 17.97 6.97 19.78
C TYR A 203 18.19 5.75 20.66
#